data_AF-A0A163M759-F1
#
_entry.id   AF-A0A163M759-F1
#
_cell.length_a   1.000
_cell.length_b   1.000
_cell.length_c   1.000
_cell.angle_alpha   90.00
_cell.angle_beta   90.00
_cell.angle_gamma   90.00
#
_symmetry.space_group_name_H-M   'P 1'
#
loop_
_entity.id
_entity.type
_entity.pdbx_description
1 polymer ?
#
loop_
_entity_poly.entity_id
_entity_poly.type
_entity_poly.pdbx_seq_one_letter_code
_entity_poly.pdbx_strand_id
1 'polypeptide(L)' 'MSVAKTIRDRRSIRTFNRTPVSRELVFQLLNDAVWAPNHGLREPWRFVYVENESGKERRPI' A
#
# COMPACT_ATOMS: atom_id res chain seq x y z
N MET A 1 -9.48 17.87 -5.51
CA MET A 1 -8.68 18.05 -4.27
C MET A 1 -7.22 18.25 -4.70
N SER A 2 -6.44 19.13 -4.06
CA SER A 2 -5.03 19.32 -4.45
C SER A 2 -4.12 18.29 -3.76
N VAL A 3 -2.99 17.95 -4.39
CA VAL A 3 -1.98 17.05 -3.81
C VAL A 3 -1.55 17.52 -2.41
N ALA A 4 -1.28 18.82 -2.26
CA ALA A 4 -0.87 19.42 -0.99
C ALA A 4 -1.94 19.25 0.11
N LYS A 5 -3.23 19.37 -0.23
CA LYS A 5 -4.32 19.15 0.73
C LYS A 5 -4.42 17.68 1.14
N THR A 6 -4.36 16.77 0.18
CA THR A 6 -4.42 15.32 0.44
C THR A 6 -3.30 14.86 1.39
N ILE A 7 -2.07 15.38 1.21
CA ILE A 7 -0.94 15.05 2.07
C ILE A 7 -1.15 15.56 3.50
N ARG A 8 -1.60 16.82 3.67
CA ARG A 8 -1.81 17.43 5.00
C ARG A 8 -2.97 16.80 5.77
N ASP A 9 -4.02 16.40 5.06
CA ASP A 9 -5.23 15.82 5.68
C ASP A 9 -5.09 14.33 6.03
N ARG A 10 -3.99 13.67 5.63
CA ARG A 10 -3.76 12.24 5.85
C ARG A 10 -3.69 11.91 7.35
N ARG A 11 -4.52 10.96 7.79
CA ARG A 11 -4.52 10.41 9.16
C ARG A 11 -4.45 8.89 9.12
N SER A 12 -3.92 8.28 10.17
CA SER A 12 -3.93 6.82 10.32
C SER A 12 -5.32 6.33 10.68
N ILE A 13 -5.91 5.47 9.86
CA ILE A 13 -7.21 4.83 10.11
C ILE A 13 -6.97 3.46 10.74
N ARG A 14 -7.69 3.15 11.82
CA ARG A 14 -7.61 1.86 12.54
C ARG A 14 -8.93 1.08 12.59
N THR A 15 -10.02 1.71 12.16
CA THR A 15 -11.35 1.11 12.07
C THR A 15 -11.74 1.05 10.61
N PHE A 16 -11.90 -0.17 10.08
CA PHE A 16 -12.20 -0.43 8.68
C PHE A 16 -13.58 -1.07 8.56
N ASN A 17 -14.25 -0.86 7.43
CA ASN A 17 -15.43 -1.63 7.08
C ASN A 17 -15.02 -3.03 6.56
N ARG A 18 -16.00 -3.91 6.37
CA ARG A 18 -15.78 -5.27 5.85
C ARG A 18 -15.81 -5.35 4.32
N THR A 19 -15.77 -4.21 3.65
CA THR A 19 -15.83 -4.18 2.18
C THR A 19 -14.44 -4.55 1.65
N PRO A 20 -14.33 -5.61 0.84
CA PRO A 20 -13.05 -5.96 0.24
C PRO A 20 -12.61 -4.87 -0.74
N VAL A 21 -11.30 -4.64 -0.81
CA VAL A 21 -10.68 -3.80 -1.84
C VAL A 21 -10.37 -4.69 -3.04
N SER A 22 -10.63 -4.21 -4.26
CA SER A 22 -10.30 -4.98 -5.46
C SER A 22 -8.78 -5.14 -5.60
N ARG A 23 -8.35 -6.30 -6.09
CA ARG A 23 -6.93 -6.61 -6.28
C ARG A 23 -6.28 -5.66 -7.27
N GLU A 24 -7.01 -5.30 -8.32
CA GLU A 24 -6.57 -4.40 -9.40
C GLU A 24 -6.22 -3.03 -8.83
N LEU A 25 -7.05 -2.51 -7.91
CA LEU A 25 -6.80 -1.23 -7.26
C LEU A 25 -5.54 -1.29 -6.38
N VAL A 26 -5.35 -2.38 -5.62
CA VAL A 26 -4.15 -2.56 -4.79
C VAL A 26 -2.90 -2.57 -5.67
N PHE A 27 -2.90 -3.30 -6.78
CA PHE A 27 -1.75 -3.38 -7.67
C PHE A 27 -1.47 -2.07 -8.39
N GLN A 28 -2.51 -1.34 -8.80
CA GLN A 28 -2.34 0.01 -9.34
C GLN A 28 -1.62 0.93 -8.35
N LEU A 29 -2.03 0.93 -7.08
CA LEU A 29 -1.40 1.74 -6.03
C LEU A 29 0.06 1.35 -5.78
N LEU A 30 0.39 0.05 -5.85
CA LEU A 30 1.77 -0.41 -5.71
C LEU A 30 2.63 -0.01 -6.92
N ASN A 31 2.08 -0.06 -8.14
CA ASN A 31 2.75 0.42 -9.34
C ASN A 31 3.00 1.93 -9.30
N ASP A 32 2.10 2.71 -8.71
CA ASP A 32 2.35 4.14 -8.49
C ASP A 32 3.45 4.36 -7.42
N ALA A 33 3.48 3.51 -6.38
CA ALA A 33 4.43 3.64 -5.28
C ALA A 33 5.90 3.40 -5.69
N VAL A 34 6.17 2.53 -6.68
CA VAL A 34 7.55 2.23 -7.11
C VAL A 34 8.26 3.41 -7.76
N TRP A 35 7.52 4.43 -8.22
CA TRP A 35 8.09 5.67 -8.76
C TRP A 35 8.76 6.57 -7.71
N ALA A 36 8.66 6.22 -6.42
CA ALA A 36 9.40 6.93 -5.38
C ALA A 36 10.92 6.86 -5.65
N PRO A 37 11.64 8.00 -5.55
CA PRO A 37 13.07 8.03 -5.78
C PRO A 37 13.79 7.15 -4.75
N ASN A 38 14.79 6.41 -5.21
CA ASN A 38 15.55 5.50 -4.37
C ASN A 38 17.06 5.62 -4.67
N HIS A 39 17.89 5.29 -3.66
CA HIS A 39 19.34 5.43 -3.80
C HIS A 39 19.91 4.37 -4.74
N GLY A 40 20.51 4.83 -5.84
CA GLY A 40 21.21 3.99 -6.80
C GLY A 40 20.30 3.16 -7.71
N LEU A 41 19.04 3.57 -7.91
CA LEU A 41 18.05 2.86 -8.75
C LEU A 41 17.92 1.37 -8.40
N ARG A 42 18.08 1.05 -7.12
CA ARG A 42 18.06 -0.33 -6.61
C ARG A 42 16.66 -0.89 -6.44
N GLU A 43 15.63 -0.05 -6.56
CA GLU A 43 14.22 -0.43 -6.41
C GLU A 43 14.01 -1.35 -5.19
N PRO A 44 14.39 -0.92 -3.97
CA PRO A 44 14.55 -1.80 -2.81
C PRO A 44 13.21 -2.28 -2.21
N TRP A 45 12.12 -2.15 -2.95
CA TRP A 45 10.77 -2.45 -2.52
C TRP A 45 10.49 -3.94 -2.68
N ARG A 46 10.02 -4.58 -1.60
CA ARG A 46 9.46 -5.93 -1.64
C ARG A 46 8.07 -5.88 -1.04
N PHE A 47 7.06 -6.18 -1.85
CA PHE A 47 5.67 -6.22 -1.41
C PHE A 47 5.21 -7.66 -1.23
N VAL A 48 4.51 -7.93 -0.14
CA VAL A 48 3.79 -9.20 0.05
C VAL A 48 2.31 -8.86 0.18
N TYR A 49 1.51 -9.36 -0.76
CA TYR A 49 0.07 -9.19 -0.75
C TYR A 49 -0.60 -10.35 -0.01
N VAL A 50 -1.46 -10.02 0.95
CA VAL A 50 -2.20 -10.99 1.76
C VAL A 50 -3.69 -10.67 1.67
N GLU A 51 -4.43 -11.56 1.02
CA GLU A 51 -5.88 -11.42 0.79
C GLU A 51 -6.73 -12.05 1.91
N ASN A 52 -6.18 -13.07 2.58
CA ASN A 52 -6.90 -13.89 3.56
C ASN A 52 -6.33 -13.71 4.97
N GLU A 53 -7.19 -13.81 5.99
CA GLU A 53 -6.79 -13.72 7.40
C GLU A 53 -5.69 -14.74 7.78
N SER A 54 -5.71 -15.93 7.18
CA SER A 54 -4.70 -16.98 7.39
C SER A 54 -3.28 -16.60 6.93
N GLY A 55 -3.15 -15.64 6.01
CA GLY A 55 -1.86 -15.12 5.58
C GLY A 55 -1.30 -14.01 6.47
N LYS A 56 -2.13 -13.37 7.32
CA LYS A 56 -1.68 -12.31 8.24
C LYS A 56 -0.85 -12.87 9.41
N GLU A 57 -1.08 -14.13 9.74
CA GLU A 57 -0.45 -14.84 10.86
C GLU A 57 0.95 -15.36 10.50
N ARG A 58 1.19 -15.61 9.21
CA ARG A 58 2.51 -15.98 8.68
C ARG A 58 3.25 -14.72 8.25
N ARG A 59 4.03 -14.12 9.15
CA ARG A 59 4.97 -13.04 8.78
C ARG A 59 5.99 -13.59 7.76
N PRO A 60 5.95 -13.16 6.49
CA PRO A 60 7.06 -13.41 5.59
C PRO A 60 8.18 -12.45 6.01
N ILE A 61 9.31 -13.03 6.43
CA ILE A 61 10.60 -12.34 6.64
C ILE A 61 11.06 -11.60 5.39
#